data_AF-A0A367Z3T7-F1
#
_entry.id   AF-A0A367Z3T7-F1
#
_cell.length_a   1.000
_cell.length_b   1.000
_cell.length_c   1.000
_cell.angle_alpha   90.00
_cell.angle_beta   90.00
_cell.angle_gamma   90.00
#
_symmetry.space_group_name_H-M   'P 1'
#
loop_
_entity.id
_entity.type
_entity.pdbx_description
1 polymer ?
#
loop_
_entity_poly.entity_id
_entity_poly.type
_entity_poly.pdbx_seq_one_letter_code
_entity_poly.pdbx_strand_id
1 'polypeptide(L)'
;MWVLFIGFLLFLIGIRPAMFGLDRSPVIGFVQIAVFLIGLAVMCGGGYLVLNALWNGREKSILADIGFRLVATGYLIAAMSGMADVFGIGSHRFPKVPYFGAVQATGVISGQLLIVLGFLMTIPLPYRHPKPLIKPKSSP
;
A
#
# COMPACT_ATOMS: atom_id res chain seq x y z
N MET A 1 -2.95 10.07 10.84
CA MET A 1 -2.66 11.05 9.76
C MET A 1 -1.16 11.28 9.59
N TRP A 2 -0.40 11.65 10.63
CA TRP A 2 1.06 11.83 10.56
C TRP A 2 1.84 10.61 10.02
N VAL A 3 1.43 9.40 10.39
CA VAL A 3 2.05 8.15 9.90
C VAL A 3 2.02 8.06 8.37
N LEU A 4 0.93 8.47 7.71
CA LEU A 4 0.83 8.49 6.25
C LEU A 4 1.82 9.46 5.62
N PHE A 5 1.96 10.66 6.19
CA PHE A 5 2.92 11.65 5.71
C PHE A 5 4.36 11.15 5.82
N ILE A 6 4.70 10.52 6.95
CA ILE A 6 6.03 9.91 7.15
C ILE A 6 6.26 8.79 6.13
N GLY A 7 5.29 7.89 5.95
CA GLY A 7 5.38 6.82 4.95
C GLY A 7 5.54 7.36 3.53
N PHE A 8 4.81 8.41 3.18
CA PHE A 8 4.91 9.06 1.88
C PHE A 8 6.27 9.72 1.64
N LEU A 9 6.82 10.39 2.66
CA LEU A 9 8.18 10.96 2.58
C LEU A 9 9.23 9.87 2.37
N LEU A 10 9.17 8.79 3.15
CA LEU A 10 10.07 7.63 2.99
C LEU A 10 9.96 7.02 1.60
N PHE A 11 8.73 6.88 1.09
CA PHE A 11 8.46 6.38 -0.26
C PHE A 11 9.06 7.28 -1.34
N LEU A 12 8.95 8.61 -1.22
CA LEU A 12 9.54 9.56 -2.17
C LEU A 12 11.07 9.52 -2.16
N ILE A 13 11.69 9.43 -0.98
CA ILE A 13 13.14 9.27 -0.82
C ILE A 13 13.61 7.99 -1.54
N GLY A 14 12.86 6.90 -1.39
CA GLY A 14 13.14 5.64 -2.07
C GLY A 14 12.89 5.66 -3.59
N ILE A 15 12.01 6.51 -4.13
CA ILE A 15 11.77 6.54 -5.59
C ILE A 15 12.86 7.32 -6.33
N ARG A 16 13.31 8.44 -5.78
CA ARG A 16 14.33 9.29 -6.39
C ARG A 16 15.30 9.83 -5.34
N PRO A 17 16.25 9.01 -4.87
CA PRO A 17 17.27 9.47 -3.92
C PRO A 17 18.18 10.54 -4.53
N ALA A 18 18.28 10.61 -5.87
CA ALA A 18 18.97 11.67 -6.59
C ALA A 18 18.41 13.07 -6.32
N MET A 19 17.13 13.20 -5.94
CA MET A 19 16.53 14.49 -5.52
C MET A 19 17.12 15.00 -4.20
N PHE A 20 17.76 14.12 -3.44
CA PHE A 20 18.36 14.39 -2.13
C PHE A 20 19.89 14.37 -2.17
N GLY A 21 20.49 14.34 -3.37
CA GLY A 21 21.95 14.35 -3.52
C GLY A 21 22.65 13.05 -3.10
N LEU A 22 21.93 11.93 -2.99
CA LEU A 22 22.56 10.62 -2.85
C LEU A 22 23.04 10.14 -4.22
N ASP A 23 24.36 10.05 -4.40
CA ASP A 23 25.00 9.65 -5.66
C ASP A 23 24.60 8.25 -6.13
N ARG A 24 24.61 8.04 -7.45
CA ARG A 24 24.26 6.76 -8.09
C ARG A 24 25.40 5.74 -7.99
N SER A 25 25.63 5.20 -6.79
CA SER A 25 26.35 3.93 -6.65
C SER A 25 25.38 2.75 -6.79
N PRO A 26 25.72 1.65 -7.48
CA PRO A 26 24.89 0.45 -7.55
C PRO A 26 24.46 -0.08 -6.16
N VAL A 27 25.29 0.12 -5.13
CA VAL A 27 24.99 -0.23 -3.73
C VAL A 27 23.83 0.60 -3.17
N ILE A 28 23.71 1.86 -3.61
CA ILE A 28 22.64 2.78 -3.20
C ILE A 28 21.31 2.36 -3.83
N GLY A 29 21.30 1.71 -5.01
CA GLY A 29 20.09 1.19 -5.65
C GLY A 29 19.37 0.11 -4.84
N PHE A 30 20.10 -0.77 -4.15
CA PHE A 30 19.50 -1.77 -3.25
C PHE A 30 18.86 -1.12 -2.02
N VAL A 31 19.62 -0.25 -1.34
CA VAL A 31 19.13 0.49 -0.16
C VAL A 31 17.90 1.33 -0.54
N GLN A 32 17.93 1.93 -1.73
CA GLN A 32 16.82 2.70 -2.29
C GLN A 32 15.53 1.86 -2.36
N ILE A 33 15.58 0.65 -2.90
CA ILE A 33 14.38 -0.22 -3.01
C ILE A 33 13.87 -0.63 -1.63
N ALA A 34 14.78 -0.92 -0.68
CA ALA A 34 14.40 -1.24 0.70
C ALA A 34 13.69 -0.06 1.38
N VAL A 35 14.23 1.15 1.27
CA VAL A 35 13.62 2.39 1.81
C VAL A 35 12.26 2.65 1.15
N PHE A 36 12.15 2.46 -0.16
CA PHE A 36 10.90 2.56 -0.90
C PHE A 36 9.83 1.60 -0.36
N LEU A 37 10.17 0.31 -0.14
CA LEU A 37 9.23 -0.68 0.37
C LEU A 37 8.84 -0.42 1.83
N ILE A 38 9.77 0.03 2.66
CA ILE A 38 9.46 0.46 4.04
C ILE A 38 8.49 1.64 4.01
N GLY A 39 8.73 2.64 3.16
CA GLY A 39 7.80 3.74 2.96
C GLY A 39 6.40 3.25 2.53
N LEU A 40 6.33 2.32 1.58
CA LEU A 40 5.09 1.70 1.14
C LEU A 40 4.38 0.94 2.28
N ALA A 41 5.12 0.22 3.12
CA ALA A 41 4.58 -0.49 4.29
C ALA A 41 3.94 0.47 5.30
N VAL A 42 4.66 1.55 5.62
CA VAL A 42 4.20 2.59 6.54
C VAL A 42 2.98 3.31 5.95
N MET A 43 2.95 3.56 4.64
CA MET A 43 1.76 4.08 3.96
C MET A 43 0.58 3.11 4.06
N CYS A 44 0.81 1.80 3.87
CA CYS A 44 -0.25 0.79 3.99
C CYS A 44 -0.83 0.77 5.41
N GLY A 45 0.02 0.78 6.44
CA GLY A 45 -0.40 0.83 7.84
C GLY A 45 -1.09 2.15 8.21
N GLY A 46 -0.56 3.29 7.74
CA GLY A 46 -1.18 4.59 7.94
C GLY A 46 -2.55 4.71 7.28
N GLY A 47 -2.69 4.16 6.06
CA GLY A 47 -3.95 4.12 5.31
C GLY A 47 -4.98 3.25 6.01
N TYR A 48 -4.55 2.10 6.53
CA TYR A 48 -5.38 1.23 7.38
C TYR A 48 -5.94 2.00 8.57
N LEU A 49 -5.10 2.71 9.32
CA LEU A 49 -5.54 3.48 10.51
C LEU A 49 -6.54 4.58 10.15
N VAL A 50 -6.30 5.32 9.06
CA VAL A 50 -7.19 6.41 8.63
C VAL A 50 -8.53 5.88 8.15
N LEU A 51 -8.53 4.84 7.32
CA LEU A 51 -9.79 4.26 6.83
C LEU A 51 -10.55 3.55 7.95
N ASN A 52 -9.85 2.85 8.85
CA ASN A 52 -10.49 2.23 10.02
C ASN A 52 -11.14 3.27 10.94
N ALA A 53 -10.51 4.45 11.12
CA ALA A 53 -11.11 5.56 11.86
C ALA A 53 -12.38 6.12 11.18
N LEU A 54 -12.50 6.02 9.85
CA LEU A 54 -13.68 6.45 9.10
C LEU A 54 -14.88 5.50 9.26
N TRP A 55 -14.63 4.26 9.69
CA TRP A 55 -15.66 3.29 10.07
C TRP A 55 -16.02 3.36 11.56
N ASN A 56 -15.47 4.32 12.33
CA ASN A 56 -15.77 4.44 13.75
C ASN A 56 -17.28 4.63 14.00
N GLY A 57 -17.87 3.75 14.81
CA GLY A 57 -19.31 3.74 15.10
C GLY A 57 -20.20 3.10 14.02
N ARG A 58 -19.63 2.48 12.97
CA ARG A 58 -20.38 1.70 11.96
C ARG A 58 -19.82 0.28 11.85
N GLU A 59 -20.68 -0.67 11.53
CA GLU A 59 -20.22 -2.01 11.15
C GLU A 59 -19.49 -1.95 9.82
N LYS A 60 -18.33 -2.61 9.74
CA LYS A 60 -17.55 -2.72 8.51
C LYS A 60 -18.29 -3.61 7.53
N SER A 61 -18.33 -3.19 6.26
CA SER A 61 -18.84 -4.07 5.21
C SER A 61 -17.86 -5.23 4.96
N ILE A 62 -18.39 -6.37 4.51
CA ILE A 62 -17.58 -7.52 4.06
C ILE A 62 -16.57 -7.08 2.98
N LEU A 63 -16.98 -6.15 2.11
CA LEU A 63 -16.12 -5.59 1.07
C LEU A 63 -14.94 -4.81 1.69
N ALA A 64 -15.15 -4.08 2.77
CA ALA A 64 -14.09 -3.34 3.44
C ALA A 64 -13.07 -4.26 4.13
N ASP A 65 -13.52 -5.36 4.75
CA ASP A 65 -12.65 -6.37 5.33
C ASP A 65 -11.83 -7.14 4.27
N ILE A 66 -12.45 -7.44 3.11
CA ILE A 66 -11.73 -7.99 1.95
C ILE A 66 -10.72 -6.97 1.42
N GLY A 67 -11.10 -5.69 1.33
CA GLY A 67 -10.22 -4.61 0.89
C GLY A 67 -8.94 -4.52 1.71
N PHE A 68 -9.04 -4.58 3.05
CA PHE A 68 -7.86 -4.57 3.91
C PHE A 68 -6.95 -5.78 3.71
N ARG A 69 -7.52 -6.98 3.49
CA ARG A 69 -6.73 -8.18 3.16
C ARG A 69 -6.04 -8.03 1.79
N LEU A 70 -6.72 -7.42 0.83
CA LEU A 70 -6.18 -7.15 -0.51
C LEU A 70 -5.01 -6.15 -0.47
N VAL A 71 -5.05 -5.16 0.42
CA VAL A 71 -3.92 -4.25 0.67
C VAL A 71 -2.70 -5.03 1.18
N ALA A 72 -2.90 -5.92 2.15
CA ALA A 72 -1.81 -6.72 2.71
C ALA A 72 -1.17 -7.66 1.67
N THR A 73 -1.99 -8.31 0.84
CA THR A 73 -1.48 -9.18 -0.24
C THR A 73 -0.81 -8.39 -1.35
N GLY A 74 -1.34 -7.22 -1.73
CA GLY A 74 -0.70 -6.32 -2.69
C GLY A 74 0.68 -5.83 -2.20
N TYR A 75 0.80 -5.51 -0.91
CA TYR A 75 2.09 -5.17 -0.30
C TYR A 75 3.06 -6.35 -0.34
N LEU A 76 2.61 -7.56 -0.02
CA LEU A 76 3.45 -8.76 -0.09
C LEU A 76 3.99 -8.98 -1.50
N ILE A 77 3.14 -8.86 -2.54
CA ILE A 77 3.55 -8.99 -3.95
C ILE A 77 4.59 -7.92 -4.30
N ALA A 78 4.37 -6.67 -3.90
CA ALA A 78 5.30 -5.59 -4.15
C ALA A 78 6.65 -5.81 -3.45
N ALA A 79 6.65 -6.27 -2.20
CA ALA A 79 7.86 -6.53 -1.43
C ALA A 79 8.66 -7.72 -2.00
N MET A 80 7.99 -8.82 -2.32
CA MET A 80 8.65 -10.01 -2.89
C MET A 80 9.21 -9.73 -4.28
N SER A 81 8.48 -8.98 -5.10
CA SER A 81 9.00 -8.53 -6.39
C SER A 81 10.17 -7.58 -6.18
N GLY A 82 10.00 -6.52 -5.40
CA GLY A 82 11.02 -5.50 -5.14
C GLY A 82 12.31 -6.03 -4.51
N MET A 83 12.28 -7.18 -3.84
CA MET A 83 13.44 -7.79 -3.20
C MET A 83 13.87 -9.13 -3.84
N ALA A 84 13.37 -9.45 -5.04
CA ALA A 84 13.58 -10.75 -5.70
C ALA A 84 15.06 -11.13 -5.89
N ASP A 85 15.91 -10.18 -6.30
CA ASP A 85 17.36 -10.43 -6.46
C ASP A 85 18.05 -10.75 -5.12
N VAL A 86 17.56 -10.16 -4.03
CA VAL A 86 18.13 -10.29 -2.68
C VAL A 86 17.72 -11.60 -2.03
N PHE A 87 16.49 -12.05 -2.30
CA PHE A 87 16.03 -13.39 -1.92
C PHE A 87 16.61 -14.50 -2.82
N GLY A 88 17.43 -14.17 -3.82
CA GLY A 88 18.09 -15.14 -4.70
C GLY A 88 17.18 -15.76 -5.77
N ILE A 89 15.94 -15.28 -5.88
CA ILE A 89 14.95 -15.72 -6.88
C ILE A 89 15.19 -14.98 -8.22
N GLY A 90 15.74 -13.76 -8.16
CA GLY A 90 16.00 -12.93 -9.32
C GLY A 90 17.21 -13.35 -10.16
N SER A 91 17.34 -12.72 -11.33
CA SER A 91 18.29 -13.09 -12.38
C SER A 91 19.72 -12.61 -12.10
N HIS A 92 19.91 -11.63 -11.22
CA HIS A 92 21.22 -11.08 -10.86
C HIS A 92 21.55 -11.39 -9.40
N ARG A 93 21.99 -12.63 -9.17
CA ARG A 93 22.41 -13.10 -7.84
C ARG A 93 23.74 -12.46 -7.44
N PHE A 94 23.89 -12.18 -6.15
CA PHE A 94 25.16 -11.76 -5.54
C PHE A 94 26.27 -12.77 -5.93
N PRO A 95 27.48 -12.33 -6.36
CA PRO A 95 28.16 -11.04 -6.12
C PRO A 95 28.02 -10.01 -7.26
N LYS A 96 27.14 -10.23 -8.24
CA LYS A 96 26.85 -9.21 -9.25
C LYS A 96 26.01 -8.09 -8.62
N VAL A 97 26.23 -6.85 -9.04
CA VAL A 97 25.44 -5.69 -8.58
C VAL A 97 23.95 -5.96 -8.82
N PRO A 98 23.09 -5.97 -7.79
CA PRO A 98 21.65 -6.18 -7.94
C PRO A 98 21.07 -5.17 -8.92
N TYR A 99 20.26 -5.63 -9.87
CA TYR A 99 19.75 -4.78 -10.95
C TYR A 99 18.23 -4.81 -10.93
N PHE A 100 17.63 -3.66 -10.66
CA PHE A 100 16.19 -3.50 -10.69
C PHE A 100 15.65 -3.66 -12.12
N GLY A 101 15.28 -4.88 -12.48
CA GLY A 101 14.87 -5.25 -13.82
C GLY A 101 13.41 -4.88 -14.13
N ALA A 102 13.06 -4.87 -15.41
CA ALA A 102 11.70 -4.57 -15.87
C ALA A 102 10.65 -5.53 -15.27
N VAL A 103 10.96 -6.83 -15.14
CA VAL A 103 10.05 -7.81 -14.52
C VAL A 103 9.83 -7.51 -13.04
N GLN A 104 10.89 -7.10 -12.35
CA GLN A 104 10.84 -6.70 -10.94
C GLN A 104 9.96 -5.46 -10.75
N ALA A 105 10.15 -4.46 -11.62
CA ALA A 105 9.34 -3.25 -11.66
C ALA A 105 7.86 -3.58 -11.91
N THR A 106 7.56 -4.44 -12.89
CA THR A 106 6.18 -4.86 -13.19
C THR A 106 5.53 -5.57 -12.00
N GLY A 107 6.27 -6.42 -11.28
CA GLY A 107 5.76 -7.07 -10.06
C GLY A 107 5.50 -6.08 -8.91
N VAL A 108 6.34 -5.06 -8.76
CA VAL A 108 6.10 -3.98 -7.79
C VAL A 108 4.85 -3.17 -8.16
N ILE A 109 4.70 -2.82 -9.45
CA ILE A 109 3.56 -2.05 -9.95
C ILE A 109 2.25 -2.84 -9.78
N SER A 110 2.24 -4.14 -10.07
CA SER A 110 1.04 -4.97 -9.89
C SER A 110 0.63 -5.04 -8.41
N GLY A 111 1.59 -5.17 -7.49
CA GLY A 111 1.32 -5.11 -6.05
C GLY A 111 0.76 -3.75 -5.61
N GLN A 112 1.27 -2.64 -6.15
CA GLN A 112 0.74 -1.30 -5.89
C GLN A 112 -0.70 -1.12 -6.42
N LEU A 113 -1.02 -1.67 -7.59
CA LEU A 113 -2.38 -1.64 -8.13
C LEU A 113 -3.37 -2.38 -7.21
N LEU A 114 -2.96 -3.53 -6.66
CA LEU A 114 -3.77 -4.27 -5.68
C LEU A 114 -3.96 -3.50 -4.37
N ILE A 115 -2.92 -2.80 -3.90
CA ILE A 115 -3.02 -1.91 -2.73
C ILE A 115 -4.06 -0.80 -2.97
N VAL A 116 -3.98 -0.13 -4.12
CA VAL A 116 -4.93 0.94 -4.47
C VAL A 116 -6.35 0.39 -4.55
N LEU A 117 -6.54 -0.75 -5.23
CA LEU A 117 -7.85 -1.40 -5.34
C LEU A 117 -8.40 -1.80 -3.96
N GLY A 118 -7.56 -2.37 -3.09
CA GLY A 118 -7.94 -2.74 -1.73
C GLY A 118 -8.38 -1.54 -0.90
N PHE A 119 -7.66 -0.42 -0.99
CA PHE A 119 -8.08 0.80 -0.31
C PHE A 119 -9.38 1.39 -0.85
N LEU A 120 -9.60 1.37 -2.17
CA LEU A 120 -10.86 1.82 -2.77
C LEU A 120 -12.06 1.01 -2.27
N MET A 121 -11.90 -0.32 -2.11
CA MET A 121 -12.93 -1.20 -1.58
C MET A 121 -13.30 -0.89 -0.12
N THR A 122 -12.35 -0.38 0.66
CA THR A 122 -12.55 -0.05 2.07
C THR A 122 -13.26 1.29 2.29
N ILE A 123 -13.38 2.15 1.28
CA ILE A 123 -14.03 3.45 1.45
C ILE A 123 -15.51 3.24 1.84
N PRO A 124 -15.96 3.78 2.97
CA PRO A 124 -17.36 3.72 3.35
C PRO A 124 -18.16 4.62 2.41
N LEU A 125 -18.80 4.00 1.43
CA LEU A 125 -19.75 4.68 0.57
C LEU A 125 -20.95 5.13 1.42
N PRO A 126 -21.50 6.35 1.21
CA PRO A 126 -22.71 6.77 1.91
C PRO A 126 -23.86 5.82 1.54
N TYR A 127 -24.14 4.87 2.44
CA TYR A 127 -25.31 4.01 2.30
C TYR A 127 -26.54 4.90 2.50
N ARG A 128 -27.29 5.12 1.42
CA ARG A 128 -28.57 5.84 1.49
C ARG A 128 -29.51 4.96 2.30
N HIS A 129 -29.71 5.26 3.58
CA HIS A 129 -30.70 4.57 4.40
C HIS A 129 -32.00 4.48 3.60
N PRO A 130 -32.52 3.27 3.33
CA PRO A 130 -33.89 3.14 2.86
C PRO A 130 -34.75 3.86 3.88
N LYS A 131 -35.48 4.90 3.46
CA LYS A 131 -36.44 5.57 4.34
C LYS A 131 -37.35 4.48 4.90
N PRO A 132 -37.61 4.44 6.22
CA PRO A 132 -38.54 3.46 6.77
C PRO A 132 -39.87 3.60 6.01
N LEU A 133 -40.28 2.51 5.36
CA LEU A 133 -41.53 2.47 4.57
C LEU A 133 -42.77 2.54 5.46
N ILE A 134 -42.60 2.38 6.77
CA ILE A 134 -43.66 2.38 7.76
C ILE A 134 -43.47 3.61 8.64
N LYS A 135 -44.31 4.62 8.43
CA LYS A 135 -44.47 5.74 9.36
C LYS A 135 -45.16 5.18 10.61
N PRO A 136 -44.60 5.33 11.83
CA PRO A 136 -45.29 4.89 13.04
C PRO A 136 -46.64 5.60 13.11
N LYS A 137 -47.70 4.81 13.26
CA LYS A 137 -49.07 5.31 13.43
C LYS A 137 -49.05 6.19 14.68
N SER A 138 -49.30 7.48 14.54
CA SER A 138 -49.54 8.37 15.68
C SER A 138 -50.78 7.85 16.39
N SER A 139 -50.59 7.22 17.56
CA SER A 139 -51.66 6.95 18.49
C SER A 139 -52.29 8.29 18.94
N PRO A 140 -53.62 8.32 19.15
CA PRO A 140 -54.39 9.53 19.39
C PRO A 140 -54.01 10.25 20.70
#